data_AF-A0A0F9K4I7-F1
#
_entry.id   AF-A0A0F9K4I7-F1
#
_cell.length_a   1.000
_cell.length_b   1.000
_cell.length_c   1.000
_cell.angle_alpha   90.00
_cell.angle_beta   90.00
_cell.angle_gamma   90.00
#
_symmetry.space_group_name_H-M   'P 1'
#
loop_
_entity.id
_entity.type
_entity.pdbx_description
1 polymer ?
#
loop_
_entity_poly.entity_id
_entity_poly.type
_entity_poly.pdbx_seq_one_letter_code
_entity_poly.pdbx_strand_id
1 'polypeptide(L)' 'MIKTKTADNYFSLFVRGRDEKCLKCGTVDNLTASHYWIRGHSSTRYDPDNCIA' A
#
# COMPACT_ATOMS: atom_id res chain seq x y z
N MET A 1 9.83 12.16 -15.49
CA MET A 1 10.22 11.01 -14.63
C MET A 1 9.43 11.11 -13.33
N ILE A 2 8.54 10.16 -13.04
CA ILE A 2 7.81 10.14 -11.75
C ILE A 2 8.82 9.67 -10.69
N LYS A 3 8.99 10.44 -9.62
CA LYS A 3 9.89 10.08 -8.52
C LYS A 3 9.29 8.91 -7.73
N THR A 4 10.11 7.99 -7.24
CA THR A 4 9.66 6.83 -6.43
C THR A 4 8.73 7.22 -5.30
N LYS A 5 9.02 8.32 -4.60
CA LYS A 5 8.15 8.86 -3.52
C LYS A 5 6.74 9.19 -4.00
N THR A 6 6.61 9.72 -5.21
CA THR A 6 5.31 10.05 -5.81
C THR A 6 4.54 8.78 -6.14
N ALA A 7 5.21 7.77 -6.72
CA ALA A 7 4.61 6.47 -7.00
C ALA A 7 4.17 5.75 -5.71
N ASP A 8 5.01 5.76 -4.68
CA ASP A 8 4.69 5.20 -3.36
C ASP A 8 3.44 5.86 -2.75
N ASN A 9 3.30 7.18 -2.88
CA ASN A 9 2.14 7.91 -2.38
C ASN A 9 0.85 7.50 -3.12
N TYR A 10 0.88 7.47 -4.46
CA TYR A 10 -0.29 7.06 -5.24
C TYR A 10 -0.69 5.62 -4.97
N PHE A 11 0.30 4.72 -4.89
CA PHE A 11 0.05 3.32 -4.58
C PHE A 11 -0.53 3.12 -3.17
N SER A 12 0.00 3.86 -2.17
CA SER A 12 -0.55 3.84 -0.81
C SER A 12 -2.01 4.30 -0.76
N LEU A 13 -2.36 5.38 -1.49
CA LEU A 13 -3.73 5.85 -1.58
C LEU A 13 -4.65 4.83 -2.29
N PHE A 14 -4.15 4.18 -3.35
CA PHE A 14 -4.88 3.13 -4.05
C PHE A 14 -5.23 1.96 -3.13
N VAL A 15 -4.26 1.40 -2.40
CA VAL A 15 -4.50 0.26 -1.48
C VAL A 15 -5.52 0.64 -0.41
N ARG A 16 -5.37 1.83 0.20
CA ARG A 16 -6.30 2.33 1.22
C ARG A 16 -7.71 2.56 0.68
N GLY A 17 -7.84 3.06 -0.54
CA GLY A 17 -9.13 3.25 -1.21
C GLY A 17 -9.79 1.95 -1.63
N ARG A 18 -9.01 0.92 -1.96
CA ARG A 18 -9.50 -0.44 -2.26
C ARG A 18 -10.06 -1.12 -1.00
N ASP A 19 -9.33 -1.03 0.10
CA ASP A 19 -9.62 -1.80 1.31
C ASP A 19 -10.59 -1.09 2.26
N GLU A 20 -10.62 0.25 2.25
CA GLU A 20 -11.49 1.15 3.03
C GLU A 20 -11.40 1.01 4.57
N LYS A 21 -10.74 -0.03 5.08
CA LYS A 21 -10.46 -0.36 6.47
C LYS A 21 -9.23 -1.25 6.55
N CYS A 22 -8.66 -1.39 7.74
CA CYS A 22 -7.56 -2.33 7.94
C CYS A 22 -8.08 -3.76 7.81
N LEU A 23 -7.52 -4.56 6.91
CA LEU A 23 -7.98 -5.94 6.70
C LEU A 23 -7.57 -6.89 7.83
N LYS A 24 -6.67 -6.46 8.72
CA LYS A 24 -6.23 -7.24 9.89
C LYS A 24 -7.04 -6.96 11.15
N CYS A 25 -7.28 -5.69 11.49
CA CYS A 25 -7.95 -5.31 12.75
C CYS A 25 -9.30 -4.61 12.55
N GLY A 26 -9.68 -4.25 11.32
CA GLY A 26 -10.98 -3.67 10.99
C GLY A 26 -11.14 -2.18 11.27
N THR A 27 -10.13 -1.50 11.83
CA THR A 27 -10.21 -0.04 12.07
C THR A 27 -10.19 0.75 10.76
N VAL A 28 -10.78 1.94 10.78
CA VAL A 28 -10.69 2.94 9.71
C VAL A 28 -9.72 4.08 10.06
N ASP A 29 -9.20 4.08 11.28
CA ASP A 29 -8.30 5.11 11.78
C ASP A 29 -6.87 4.87 11.29
N ASN A 30 -6.20 5.93 10.84
CA ASN A 30 -4.78 5.91 10.45
C ASN A 30 -4.40 4.79 9.46
N LEU A 31 -5.25 4.50 8.47
CA LEU A 31 -4.98 3.49 7.46
C LEU A 31 -3.66 3.72 6.74
N THR A 32 -2.89 2.64 6.56
CA THR A 32 -1.60 2.67 5.87
C THR A 32 -1.47 1.45 4.98
N ALA A 33 -0.87 1.58 3.80
CA ALA A 33 -0.53 0.43 2.97
C ALA A 33 0.67 -0.32 3.58
N SER A 34 0.39 -1.50 4.14
CA SER A 34 1.36 -2.44 4.67
C SER A 34 1.72 -3.48 3.61
N HIS A 35 3.00 -3.58 3.31
CA HIS A 35 3.55 -4.58 2.40
C HIS A 35 3.78 -5.92 3.11
N TYR A 36 3.54 -7.05 2.44
CA TYR A 36 3.97 -8.38 2.91
C TYR A 36 5.46 -8.61 2.65
N TRP A 37 5.89 -8.37 1.40
CA TRP A 37 7.29 -8.31 1.00
C TRP A 37 7.80 -6.88 1.01
N ILE A 38 8.99 -6.66 1.59
CA ILE A 38 9.57 -5.32 1.75
C ILE A 38 9.64 -4.53 0.43
N ARG A 39 9.52 -3.20 0.51
CA ARG A 39 9.58 -2.28 -0.64
C ARG A 39 10.87 -2.32 -1.46
N GLY A 40 11.93 -2.89 -0.90
CA GLY A 40 13.21 -3.12 -1.59
C GLY A 40 13.09 -4.19 -2.69
N HIS A 41 12.09 -5.07 -2.61
CA HIS A 41 11.79 -6.06 -3.63
C HIS A 41 11.06 -5.38 -4.80
N SER A 42 11.82 -4.86 -5.76
CA SER A 42 11.31 -3.95 -6.80
C SER A 42 10.21 -4.57 -7.67
N SER A 43 10.24 -5.88 -7.89
CA SER A 43 9.24 -6.60 -8.68
C SER A 43 7.85 -6.64 -8.04
N THR A 44 7.76 -6.58 -6.71
CA THR A 44 6.49 -6.69 -5.96
C THR A 44 6.13 -5.38 -5.24
N ARG A 45 6.92 -4.31 -5.41
CA ARG A 45 6.73 -3.05 -4.68
C ARG A 45 5.36 -2.40 -4.91
N TYR A 46 4.85 -2.48 -6.15
CA TYR A 46 3.56 -1.90 -6.55
C TYR A 46 2.55 -2.97 -6.95
N ASP A 47 2.74 -4.20 -6.46
CA ASP A 47 1.79 -5.28 -6.63
C ASP A 47 0.68 -5.16 -5.56
N PRO A 48 -0.59 -4.97 -5.95
CA PRO A 48 -1.72 -4.89 -5.02
C PRO A 48 -1.88 -6.11 -4.13
N ASP A 49 -1.49 -7.29 -4.60
CA ASP A 49 -1.61 -8.55 -3.84
C ASP A 49 -0.49 -8.68 -2.80
N ASN A 50 0.56 -7.86 -2.93
CA ASN A 50 1.61 -7.72 -1.93
C ASN A 50 1.23 -6.75 -0.79
N CYS A 51 0.03 -6.16 -0.78
CA CYS A 51 -0.34 -5.12 0.18
C CYS A 51 -1.75 -5.23 0.75
N ILE A 52 -1.90 -4.78 2.00
CA ILE A 52 -3.18 -4.51 2.65
C ILE A 52 -3.15 -3.15 3.36
N ALA A 53 -4.32 -2.55 3.54
CA ALA A 53 -4.52 -1.39 4.42
C ALA A 53 -4.55 -1.77 5.92
#